data_AF-A0A257N0P2-F1
#
_entry.id   AF-A0A257N0P2-F1
#
_cell.length_a   1.000
_cell.length_b   1.000
_cell.length_c   1.000
_cell.angle_alpha   90.00
_cell.angle_beta   90.00
_cell.angle_gamma   90.00
#
_symmetry.space_group_name_H-M   'P 1'
#
loop_
_entity.id
_entity.type
_entity.pdbx_description
1 polymer ?
#
loop_
_entity_poly.entity_id
_entity_poly.type
_entity_poly.pdbx_seq_one_letter_code
_entity_poly.pdbx_strand_id
1 'polypeptide(L)'
;MTRNANIYDICDRPVLEGDCPTESGRNLRFIYKKLIGHPAVKYLLLNWCRHPALNVTEISVYQAMMHQAMQASPDNWQDAQWIATTFRPLAQLLDSIENPRWQQREKVERVTVELTQTEVQTLIDNCLHDIFRVWDKDKKDPWFPVAAQVELSGDDHMNGNSFINVLQGVGSIEYKNITLLFALIRCFLMTNPRLLRLTRRPYTGISEPMTASFTWLWHRIGFSDVNFFEHLLVFLDADATRKQHYERIVPILENLLRYCVCTSREWLETPNNHIKHPAITCLPKDADGKPLCRLSKETWQKKQCLGFGDYVPDTDTTFLTLAMARKWLDFVQKEQLSVDKVLLEECESMLAYPWVEIISEYQVGGNYASNPPTIQITKPLDYEGAVPIWFDKTFKKSDGRLIRDMLGNEICPGHNMDILDSILLNRKQWRALEGENLSFLHRLIDFHYRAFVSGNFRHETALKYYLPEIYTYYLGRMYQTYRTLSESEKRILDLEQKIERMRQIALQYCKDELIGYSLNAFDAALAVSALVLLEYEPKHDGVIATGLKVMRTAAGEGKHGHPYRAYEWNRMRHPTRILIGSEVSTSLFVLRACSEAMRYLY
;
A
#
# COMPACT_ATOMS: atom_id res chain seq x y z
N MET A 1 32.97 -32.58 13.12
CA MET A 1 32.24 -31.30 13.13
C MET A 1 30.99 -31.48 12.30
N THR A 2 29.80 -31.36 12.89
CA THR A 2 28.55 -31.41 12.14
C THR A 2 28.44 -30.16 11.28
N ARG A 3 28.10 -30.34 10.01
CA ARG A 3 27.93 -29.24 9.05
C ARG A 3 26.54 -28.66 9.25
N ASN A 4 26.44 -27.35 9.48
CA ASN A 4 25.17 -26.63 9.52
C ASN A 4 24.47 -26.72 8.15
N ALA A 5 23.16 -26.85 8.12
CA ALA A 5 22.37 -26.93 6.89
C ALA A 5 22.23 -25.57 6.19
N ASN A 6 22.02 -25.57 4.88
CA ASN A 6 21.51 -24.43 4.12
C ASN A 6 20.14 -24.76 3.49
N ILE A 7 19.53 -23.78 2.82
CA ILE A 7 18.21 -23.96 2.19
C ILE A 7 18.18 -25.09 1.14
N TYR A 8 19.29 -25.37 0.46
CA TYR A 8 19.37 -26.41 -0.56
C TYR A 8 19.35 -27.82 0.04
N ASP A 9 19.97 -27.98 1.22
CA ASP A 9 19.92 -29.23 1.98
C ASP A 9 18.46 -29.61 2.32
N ILE A 10 17.58 -28.62 2.53
CA ILE A 10 16.14 -28.81 2.78
C ILE A 10 15.35 -29.04 1.49
N CYS A 11 15.60 -28.24 0.44
CA CYS A 11 14.69 -28.14 -0.69
C CYS A 11 15.07 -28.97 -1.92
N ASP A 12 16.37 -29.14 -2.26
CA ASP A 12 16.77 -29.70 -3.56
C ASP A 12 16.19 -31.11 -3.77
N ARG A 13 16.35 -32.01 -2.78
CA ARG A 13 15.82 -33.39 -2.85
C ARG A 13 14.29 -33.44 -2.98
N PRO A 14 13.48 -32.91 -2.03
CA PRO A 14 12.02 -33.01 -2.13
C PRO A 14 11.44 -32.26 -3.33
N VAL A 15 12.01 -31.12 -3.73
CA VAL A 15 11.42 -30.27 -4.78
C VAL A 15 11.87 -30.68 -6.18
N LEU A 16 13.15 -31.01 -6.39
CA LEU A 16 13.70 -31.31 -7.72
C LEU A 16 13.64 -32.80 -8.07
N GLU A 17 13.86 -33.68 -7.09
CA GLU A 17 13.92 -35.13 -7.31
C GLU A 17 12.61 -35.84 -6.95
N GLY A 18 11.78 -35.24 -6.08
CA GLY A 18 10.52 -35.83 -5.64
C GLY A 18 9.43 -35.91 -6.72
N ASP A 19 8.40 -36.71 -6.48
CA ASP A 19 7.22 -36.75 -7.34
C ASP A 19 6.40 -35.45 -7.22
N CYS A 20 5.70 -35.10 -8.29
CA CYS A 20 4.98 -33.83 -8.39
C CYS A 20 3.61 -34.02 -9.07
N PRO A 21 2.69 -34.80 -8.46
CA PRO A 21 1.43 -35.16 -9.08
C PRO A 21 0.44 -33.98 -9.09
N THR A 22 0.52 -33.07 -8.11
CA THR A 22 -0.44 -31.98 -7.95
C THR A 22 -0.02 -30.71 -8.68
N GLU A 23 -1.00 -29.85 -8.99
CA GLU A 23 -0.75 -28.52 -9.53
C GLU A 23 0.05 -27.65 -8.56
N SER A 24 -0.25 -27.76 -7.25
CA SER A 24 0.47 -27.07 -6.19
C SER A 24 1.96 -27.40 -6.21
N GLY A 25 2.32 -28.69 -6.27
CA GLY A 25 3.70 -29.13 -6.38
C GLY A 25 4.38 -28.62 -7.66
N ARG A 26 3.66 -28.61 -8.79
CA ARG A 26 4.20 -28.13 -10.08
C ARG A 26 4.54 -26.65 -10.01
N ASN A 27 3.65 -25.86 -9.41
CA ASN A 27 3.88 -24.45 -9.15
C ASN A 27 5.06 -24.24 -8.18
N LEU A 28 5.12 -24.96 -7.06
CA LEU A 28 6.20 -24.86 -6.07
C LEU A 28 7.57 -25.14 -6.71
N ARG A 29 7.69 -26.23 -7.50
CA ARG A 29 8.90 -26.56 -8.25
C ARG A 29 9.28 -25.47 -9.25
N PHE A 30 8.31 -24.94 -9.97
CA PHE A 30 8.56 -23.88 -10.95
C PHE A 30 9.13 -22.62 -10.27
N ILE A 31 8.48 -22.14 -9.21
CA ILE A 31 8.93 -20.96 -8.46
C ILE A 31 10.29 -21.23 -7.82
N TYR A 32 10.50 -22.40 -7.23
CA TYR A 32 11.78 -22.79 -6.65
C TYR A 32 12.93 -22.67 -7.65
N LYS A 33 12.78 -23.22 -8.86
CA LYS A 33 13.79 -23.13 -9.93
C LYS A 33 14.06 -21.70 -10.36
N LYS A 34 13.03 -20.85 -10.40
CA LYS A 34 13.13 -19.45 -10.86
C LYS A 34 13.70 -18.50 -9.81
N LEU A 35 13.44 -18.73 -8.53
CA LEU A 35 13.83 -17.85 -7.43
C LEU A 35 15.09 -18.37 -6.72
N ILE A 36 14.94 -19.45 -5.95
CA ILE A 36 15.99 -20.00 -5.08
C ILE A 36 17.05 -20.75 -5.89
N GLY A 37 16.63 -21.42 -6.97
CA GLY A 37 17.50 -22.14 -7.89
C GLY A 37 18.20 -21.26 -8.92
N HIS A 38 17.88 -19.96 -9.00
CA HIS A 38 18.53 -19.05 -9.95
C HIS A 38 20.05 -19.00 -9.67
N PRO A 39 20.93 -19.20 -10.66
CA PRO A 39 22.37 -19.35 -10.43
C PRO A 39 22.99 -18.21 -9.60
N ALA A 40 22.59 -16.96 -9.87
CA ALA A 40 23.07 -15.81 -9.11
C ALA A 40 22.63 -15.86 -7.63
N VAL A 41 21.36 -16.20 -7.36
CA VAL A 41 20.83 -16.29 -5.99
C VAL A 41 21.45 -17.48 -5.27
N LYS A 42 21.58 -18.63 -5.96
CA LYS A 42 22.17 -19.84 -5.40
C LYS A 42 23.63 -19.69 -5.05
N TYR A 43 24.47 -19.41 -6.03
CA TYR A 43 25.91 -19.49 -5.85
C TYR A 43 26.53 -18.22 -5.26
N LEU A 44 25.89 -17.05 -5.40
CA LEU A 44 26.43 -15.80 -4.86
C LEU A 44 25.84 -15.43 -3.50
N LEU A 45 24.68 -15.98 -3.13
CA LEU A 45 23.98 -15.59 -1.90
C LEU A 45 23.64 -16.81 -1.02
N LEU A 46 22.57 -17.55 -1.34
CA LEU A 46 21.93 -18.46 -0.38
C LEU A 46 22.76 -19.71 -0.05
N ASN A 47 23.67 -20.16 -0.92
CA ASN A 47 24.48 -21.36 -0.63
C ASN A 47 25.43 -21.16 0.56
N TRP A 48 25.79 -19.92 0.82
CA TRP A 48 26.66 -19.47 1.91
C TRP A 48 25.88 -19.09 3.18
N CYS A 49 24.56 -19.09 3.13
CA CYS A 49 23.68 -18.86 4.26
C CYS A 49 23.38 -20.18 4.97
N ARG A 50 24.25 -20.59 5.91
CA ARG A 50 24.05 -21.77 6.75
C ARG A 50 23.39 -21.38 8.08
N HIS A 51 22.40 -22.15 8.51
CA HIS A 51 21.66 -21.84 9.73
C HIS A 51 22.38 -22.39 10.97
N PRO A 52 22.71 -21.56 11.97
CA PRO A 52 23.51 -21.98 13.13
C PRO A 52 22.81 -23.00 14.02
N ALA A 53 21.48 -22.97 14.06
CA ALA A 53 20.68 -23.89 14.88
C ALA A 53 20.25 -25.18 14.16
N LEU A 54 20.63 -25.40 12.89
CA LEU A 54 20.19 -26.57 12.13
C LEU A 54 21.39 -27.38 11.64
N ASN A 55 21.57 -28.58 12.17
CA ASN A 55 22.54 -29.53 11.62
C ASN A 55 21.95 -30.28 10.42
N VAL A 56 22.79 -30.67 9.45
CA VAL A 56 22.38 -31.52 8.32
C VAL A 56 21.74 -32.84 8.77
N THR A 57 22.06 -33.34 9.97
CA THR A 57 21.45 -34.56 10.54
C THR A 57 20.00 -34.35 11.03
N GLU A 58 19.57 -33.11 11.22
CA GLU A 58 18.28 -32.74 11.81
C GLU A 58 17.30 -32.17 10.77
N ILE A 59 17.68 -32.14 9.48
CA ILE A 59 16.87 -31.54 8.41
C ILE A 59 15.70 -32.42 7.93
N SER A 60 15.61 -33.67 8.40
CA SER A 60 14.60 -34.63 7.94
C SER A 60 13.17 -34.11 8.15
N VAL A 61 12.92 -33.39 9.24
CA VAL A 61 11.62 -32.76 9.52
C VAL A 61 11.26 -31.67 8.51
N TYR A 62 12.25 -30.89 8.06
CA TYR A 62 12.05 -29.84 7.05
C TYR A 62 11.92 -30.42 5.64
N GLN A 63 12.68 -31.48 5.32
CA GLN A 63 12.51 -32.22 4.07
C GLN A 63 11.12 -32.86 4.00
N ALA A 64 10.61 -33.41 5.11
CA ALA A 64 9.26 -33.94 5.20
C ALA A 64 8.20 -32.85 4.99
N MET A 65 8.37 -31.66 5.60
CA MET A 65 7.51 -30.49 5.34
C MET A 65 7.47 -30.13 3.86
N MET A 66 8.63 -30.03 3.20
CA MET A 66 8.70 -29.71 1.76
C MET A 66 8.08 -30.80 0.90
N HIS A 67 8.26 -32.08 1.26
CA HIS A 67 7.61 -33.20 0.59
C HIS A 67 6.08 -33.11 0.71
N GLN A 68 5.55 -32.80 1.89
CA GLN A 68 4.11 -32.60 2.10
C GLN A 68 3.58 -31.43 1.25
N ALA A 69 4.31 -30.31 1.18
CA ALA A 69 3.93 -29.19 0.32
C ALA A 69 3.92 -29.57 -1.18
N MET A 70 4.87 -30.39 -1.63
CA MET A 70 4.92 -30.90 -3.01
C MET A 70 3.76 -31.83 -3.37
N GLN A 71 3.22 -32.57 -2.39
CA GLN A 71 2.11 -33.51 -2.56
C GLN A 71 0.75 -32.90 -2.24
N ALA A 72 0.70 -31.67 -1.72
CA ALA A 72 -0.51 -31.04 -1.24
C ALA A 72 -1.56 -30.90 -2.35
N SER A 73 -2.77 -31.38 -2.06
CA SER A 73 -3.97 -31.08 -2.84
C SER A 73 -4.51 -29.69 -2.45
N PRO A 74 -5.44 -29.13 -3.23
CA PRO A 74 -6.13 -27.92 -2.80
C PRO A 74 -6.87 -28.08 -1.47
N ASP A 75 -7.41 -29.26 -1.16
CA ASP A 75 -8.11 -29.51 0.11
C ASP A 75 -7.14 -29.45 1.29
N ASN A 76 -5.92 -29.95 1.14
CA ASN A 76 -4.88 -29.79 2.16
C ASN A 76 -4.60 -28.30 2.45
N TRP A 77 -4.53 -27.49 1.40
CA TRP A 77 -4.33 -26.04 1.53
C TRP A 77 -5.55 -25.29 2.08
N GLN A 78 -6.71 -25.92 2.23
CA GLN A 78 -7.87 -25.36 2.94
C GLN A 78 -7.98 -25.88 4.38
N ASP A 79 -7.29 -26.96 4.72
CA ASP A 79 -7.28 -27.51 6.08
C ASP A 79 -6.32 -26.73 6.99
N ALA A 80 -6.89 -25.88 7.85
CA ALA A 80 -6.15 -25.07 8.80
C ALA A 80 -5.29 -25.89 9.78
N GLN A 81 -5.74 -27.09 10.17
CA GLN A 81 -5.02 -27.97 11.08
C GLN A 81 -3.84 -28.64 10.36
N TRP A 82 -4.04 -29.06 9.11
CA TRP A 82 -2.96 -29.58 8.28
C TRP A 82 -1.88 -28.51 8.06
N ILE A 83 -2.25 -27.28 7.73
CA ILE A 83 -1.31 -26.16 7.56
C ILE A 83 -0.51 -25.94 8.86
N ALA A 84 -1.20 -25.80 10.00
CA ALA A 84 -0.57 -25.54 11.28
C ALA A 84 0.37 -26.66 11.73
N THR A 85 0.07 -27.91 11.36
CA THR A 85 0.90 -29.07 11.71
C THR A 85 2.10 -29.19 10.77
N THR A 86 1.87 -29.12 9.46
CA THR A 86 2.89 -29.33 8.42
C THR A 86 3.97 -28.25 8.47
N PHE A 87 3.57 -26.98 8.64
CA PHE A 87 4.50 -25.85 8.56
C PHE A 87 5.01 -25.37 9.92
N ARG A 88 4.67 -26.07 11.01
CA ARG A 88 5.16 -25.80 12.37
C ARG A 88 6.70 -25.69 12.45
N PRO A 89 7.50 -26.58 11.82
CA PRO A 89 8.96 -26.51 11.92
C PRO A 89 9.53 -25.18 11.39
N LEU A 90 8.94 -24.65 10.32
CA LEU A 90 9.35 -23.36 9.76
C LEU A 90 8.81 -22.19 10.59
N ALA A 91 7.58 -22.28 11.10
CA ALA A 91 7.03 -21.27 12.00
C ALA A 91 7.93 -21.06 13.24
N GLN A 92 8.39 -22.15 13.86
CA GLN A 92 9.33 -22.10 14.99
C GLN A 92 10.69 -21.51 14.61
N LEU A 93 11.15 -21.76 13.37
CA LEU A 93 12.40 -21.18 12.88
C LEU A 93 12.28 -19.67 12.67
N LEU A 94 11.14 -19.19 12.15
CA LEU A 94 10.84 -17.76 12.01
C LEU A 94 10.83 -17.04 13.37
N ASP A 95 10.32 -17.69 14.41
CA ASP A 95 10.30 -17.13 15.78
C ASP A 95 11.71 -16.94 16.37
N SER A 96 12.74 -17.58 15.79
CA SER A 96 14.14 -17.41 16.21
C SER A 96 14.87 -16.26 15.50
N ILE A 97 14.21 -15.58 14.54
CA ILE A 97 14.85 -14.53 13.75
C ILE A 97 14.93 -13.22 14.53
N GLU A 98 16.14 -12.69 14.65
CA GLU A 98 16.37 -11.33 15.12
C GLU A 98 16.49 -10.36 13.93
N ASN A 99 15.64 -9.34 13.89
CA ASN A 99 15.68 -8.33 12.85
C ASN A 99 16.80 -7.31 13.08
N PRO A 100 17.63 -7.01 12.05
CA PRO A 100 18.44 -5.81 12.07
C PRO A 100 17.57 -4.57 12.18
N ARG A 101 18.11 -3.53 12.82
CA ARG A 101 17.52 -2.20 12.76
C ARG A 101 17.84 -1.57 11.41
N TRP A 102 16.86 -1.57 10.51
CA TRP A 102 16.98 -0.98 9.17
C TRP A 102 16.89 0.55 9.21
N GLN A 103 15.88 1.06 9.90
CA GLN A 103 15.62 2.50 10.03
C GLN A 103 16.61 3.15 11.01
N GLN A 104 17.38 4.11 10.48
CA GLN A 104 18.28 4.98 11.23
C GLN A 104 17.58 6.31 11.49
N ARG A 105 17.21 6.53 12.76
CA ARG A 105 16.53 7.73 13.25
C ARG A 105 17.38 8.35 14.35
N GLU A 106 17.93 9.52 14.10
CA GLU A 106 18.69 10.32 15.07
C GLU A 106 17.87 11.53 15.48
N LYS A 107 17.99 12.01 16.72
CA LYS A 107 17.30 13.24 17.15
C LYS A 107 17.84 14.43 16.37
N VAL A 108 16.94 15.29 15.92
CA VAL A 108 17.28 16.50 15.14
C VAL A 108 16.76 17.73 15.86
N GLU A 109 17.59 18.77 15.91
CA GLU A 109 17.17 20.07 16.42
C GLU A 109 16.32 20.81 15.39
N ARG A 110 15.30 21.53 15.89
CA ARG A 110 14.44 22.35 15.05
C ARG A 110 15.24 23.50 14.44
N VAL A 111 14.92 23.82 13.19
CA VAL A 111 15.51 24.98 12.54
C VAL A 111 14.92 26.26 13.11
N THR A 112 15.76 27.28 13.28
CA THR A 112 15.34 28.62 13.71
C THR A 112 15.14 29.57 12.54
N VAL A 113 15.62 29.20 11.34
CA VAL A 113 15.51 29.99 10.12
C VAL A 113 14.57 29.26 9.17
N GLU A 114 13.47 29.93 8.82
CA GLU A 114 12.50 29.45 7.85
C GLU A 114 13.04 29.58 6.42
N LEU A 115 12.56 28.72 5.52
CA LEU A 115 12.79 28.95 4.10
C LEU A 115 12.04 30.22 3.69
N THR A 116 12.55 30.89 2.67
CA THR A 116 11.86 32.00 2.01
C THR A 116 10.80 31.47 1.05
N GLN A 117 9.81 32.30 0.72
CA GLN A 117 8.80 32.00 -0.30
C GLN A 117 9.47 31.60 -1.64
N THR A 118 10.54 32.28 -2.03
CA THR A 118 11.30 31.99 -3.27
C THR A 118 11.97 30.61 -3.23
N GLU A 119 12.51 30.19 -2.08
CA GLU A 119 13.10 28.86 -1.95
C GLU A 119 12.05 27.75 -2.03
N VAL A 120 10.89 27.93 -1.40
CA VAL A 120 9.78 26.97 -1.52
C VAL A 120 9.27 26.90 -2.97
N GLN A 121 9.16 28.05 -3.64
CA GLN A 121 8.78 28.12 -5.05
C GLN A 121 9.78 27.38 -5.95
N THR A 122 11.08 27.51 -5.68
CA THR A 122 12.13 26.78 -6.42
C THR A 122 11.95 25.27 -6.30
N LEU A 123 11.56 24.75 -5.13
CA LEU A 123 11.26 23.32 -4.97
C LEU A 123 10.03 22.89 -5.78
N ILE A 124 8.97 23.71 -5.77
CA ILE A 124 7.76 23.48 -6.58
C ILE A 124 8.12 23.41 -8.06
N ASP A 125 8.89 24.38 -8.57
CA ASP A 125 9.27 24.47 -9.98
C ASP A 125 10.13 23.26 -10.41
N ASN A 126 11.07 22.84 -9.55
CA ASN A 126 11.89 21.65 -9.80
C ASN A 126 11.04 20.37 -9.88
N CYS A 127 10.03 20.24 -9.01
CA CYS A 127 9.12 19.10 -9.05
C CYS A 127 8.24 19.12 -10.31
N LEU A 128 7.68 20.27 -10.68
CA LEU A 128 6.89 20.43 -11.90
C LEU A 128 7.70 20.09 -13.16
N HIS A 129 8.94 20.58 -13.24
CA HIS A 129 9.84 20.26 -14.34
C HIS A 129 10.07 18.74 -14.45
N ASP A 130 10.28 18.05 -13.31
CA ASP A 130 10.44 16.60 -13.29
C ASP A 130 9.17 15.87 -13.77
N ILE A 131 8.02 16.26 -13.24
CA ILE A 131 6.70 15.71 -13.57
C ILE A 131 6.43 15.83 -15.07
N PHE A 132 6.59 17.03 -15.65
CA PHE A 132 6.34 17.24 -17.07
C PHE A 132 7.33 16.49 -17.95
N ARG A 133 8.62 16.49 -17.59
CA ARG A 133 9.65 15.73 -18.30
C ARG A 133 9.35 14.23 -18.31
N VAL A 134 8.84 13.69 -17.22
CA VAL A 134 8.48 12.26 -17.12
C VAL A 134 7.23 11.96 -17.95
N TRP A 135 6.20 12.81 -17.83
CA TRP A 135 4.96 12.68 -18.60
C TRP A 135 5.21 12.68 -20.11
N ASP A 136 6.13 13.53 -20.58
CA ASP A 136 6.46 13.67 -22.01
C ASP A 136 7.28 12.51 -22.61
N LYS A 137 7.72 11.54 -21.81
CA LYS A 137 8.53 10.41 -22.30
C LYS A 137 7.75 9.49 -23.25
N ASP A 138 6.48 9.24 -22.98
CA ASP A 138 5.62 8.41 -23.83
C ASP A 138 4.50 9.25 -24.44
N LYS A 139 4.71 9.74 -25.67
CA LYS A 139 3.74 10.59 -26.38
C LYS A 139 2.47 9.86 -26.80
N LYS A 140 2.46 8.53 -26.85
CA LYS A 140 1.33 7.75 -27.39
C LYS A 140 0.32 7.39 -26.31
N ASP A 141 0.80 7.08 -25.12
CA ASP A 141 -0.05 6.96 -23.94
C ASP A 141 0.80 7.33 -22.70
N PRO A 142 0.78 8.62 -22.33
CA PRO A 142 1.59 9.16 -21.25
C PRO A 142 1.08 8.69 -19.89
N TRP A 143 2.01 8.50 -18.95
CA TRP A 143 1.72 8.00 -17.61
C TRP A 143 2.88 8.29 -16.66
N PHE A 144 2.64 8.14 -15.35
CA PHE A 144 3.70 8.24 -14.33
C PHE A 144 4.21 6.85 -13.93
N PRO A 145 5.48 6.52 -14.25
CA PRO A 145 6.05 5.23 -13.91
C PRO A 145 6.18 5.02 -12.41
N VAL A 146 5.65 3.90 -11.93
CA VAL A 146 5.84 3.37 -10.57
C VAL A 146 6.49 2.00 -10.68
N ALA A 147 7.45 1.71 -9.81
CA ALA A 147 8.11 0.42 -9.73
C ALA A 147 7.64 -0.36 -8.51
N ALA A 148 7.56 -1.68 -8.66
CA ALA A 148 7.54 -2.61 -7.53
C ALA A 148 8.92 -3.27 -7.38
N GLN A 149 9.47 -3.26 -6.17
CA GLN A 149 10.73 -3.92 -5.80
C GLN A 149 10.45 -4.99 -4.73
N VAL A 150 10.80 -6.23 -5.00
CA VAL A 150 10.63 -7.33 -4.04
C VAL A 150 11.88 -7.45 -3.16
N GLU A 151 11.69 -7.36 -1.85
CA GLU A 151 12.76 -7.54 -0.87
C GLU A 151 12.99 -9.02 -0.60
N LEU A 152 14.20 -9.49 -0.91
CA LEU A 152 14.57 -10.90 -0.73
C LEU A 152 14.53 -11.34 0.75
N SER A 153 14.74 -10.39 1.67
CA SER A 153 14.67 -10.62 3.12
C SER A 153 13.25 -10.83 3.66
N GLY A 154 12.22 -10.60 2.84
CA GLY A 154 10.82 -10.74 3.22
C GLY A 154 10.32 -9.65 4.19
N ASP A 155 9.14 -9.88 4.78
CA ASP A 155 8.55 -8.97 5.77
C ASP A 155 9.26 -9.11 7.12
N ASP A 156 9.74 -7.98 7.65
CA ASP A 156 10.44 -7.91 8.94
C ASP A 156 9.57 -8.40 10.09
N HIS A 157 8.25 -8.33 9.95
CA HIS A 157 7.31 -8.67 11.01
C HIS A 157 6.65 -10.05 10.82
N MET A 158 7.18 -10.86 9.89
CA MET A 158 6.72 -12.23 9.66
C MET A 158 7.32 -13.20 10.69
N ASN A 159 6.63 -13.37 11.82
CA ASN A 159 6.90 -14.43 12.80
C ASN A 159 6.11 -15.71 12.48
N GLY A 160 6.30 -16.77 13.27
CA GLY A 160 5.66 -18.07 13.06
C GLY A 160 4.13 -18.00 13.11
N ASN A 161 3.56 -17.24 14.05
CA ASN A 161 2.11 -17.06 14.14
C ASN A 161 1.54 -16.33 12.91
N SER A 162 2.17 -15.23 12.49
CA SER A 162 1.78 -14.47 11.30
C SER A 162 1.89 -15.31 10.04
N PHE A 163 2.95 -16.11 9.92
CA PHE A 163 3.17 -17.01 8.79
C PHE A 163 2.06 -18.06 8.66
N ILE A 164 1.71 -18.75 9.74
CA ILE A 164 0.60 -19.72 9.73
C ILE A 164 -0.73 -19.04 9.42
N ASN A 165 -0.98 -17.87 10.03
CA ASN A 165 -2.21 -17.11 9.79
C ASN A 165 -2.35 -16.68 8.31
N VAL A 166 -1.26 -16.20 7.68
CA VAL A 166 -1.25 -15.90 6.24
C VAL A 166 -1.54 -17.16 5.42
N LEU A 167 -0.85 -18.27 5.67
CA LEU A 167 -1.07 -19.51 4.92
C LEU A 167 -2.51 -20.02 5.03
N GLN A 168 -3.15 -19.85 6.19
CA GLN A 168 -4.55 -20.21 6.41
C GLN A 168 -5.51 -19.24 5.72
N GLY A 169 -5.20 -17.94 5.69
CA GLY A 169 -6.11 -16.91 5.21
C GLY A 169 -6.05 -16.59 3.72
N VAL A 170 -4.96 -16.89 3.02
CA VAL A 170 -4.86 -16.67 1.56
C VAL A 170 -5.60 -17.76 0.77
N GLY A 171 -6.21 -17.39 -0.35
CA GLY A 171 -6.94 -18.30 -1.24
C GLY A 171 -6.05 -18.97 -2.30
N SER A 172 -5.12 -18.22 -2.90
CA SER A 172 -4.25 -18.71 -3.98
C SER A 172 -3.20 -19.69 -3.47
N ILE A 173 -3.06 -20.83 -4.18
CA ILE A 173 -2.01 -21.82 -3.92
C ILE A 173 -0.63 -21.26 -4.28
N GLU A 174 -0.54 -20.51 -5.38
CA GLU A 174 0.68 -19.82 -5.82
C GLU A 174 1.18 -18.90 -4.71
N TYR A 175 0.26 -18.15 -4.09
CA TYR A 175 0.54 -17.24 -2.99
C TYR A 175 1.00 -17.95 -1.70
N LYS A 176 0.41 -19.11 -1.37
CA LYS A 176 0.87 -19.97 -0.26
C LYS A 176 2.29 -20.48 -0.51
N ASN A 177 2.55 -20.99 -1.71
CA ASN A 177 3.87 -21.52 -2.10
C ASN A 177 4.96 -20.46 -2.04
N ILE A 178 4.69 -19.26 -2.58
CA ILE A 178 5.67 -18.18 -2.54
C ILE A 178 5.88 -17.65 -1.10
N THR A 179 4.83 -17.61 -0.25
CA THR A 179 4.97 -17.29 1.18
C THR A 179 5.89 -18.28 1.89
N LEU A 180 5.71 -19.58 1.64
CA LEU A 180 6.56 -20.66 2.17
C LEU A 180 8.03 -20.48 1.76
N LEU A 181 8.29 -20.21 0.47
CA LEU A 181 9.66 -20.06 -0.02
C LEU A 181 10.35 -18.81 0.52
N PHE A 182 9.65 -17.66 0.62
CA PHE A 182 10.23 -16.45 1.21
C PHE A 182 10.47 -16.57 2.71
N ALA A 183 9.59 -17.26 3.44
CA ALA A 183 9.82 -17.59 4.85
C ALA A 183 11.10 -18.43 5.04
N LEU A 184 11.34 -19.43 4.17
CA LEU A 184 12.58 -20.20 4.17
C LEU A 184 13.79 -19.32 3.83
N ILE A 185 13.75 -18.56 2.74
CA ILE A 185 14.84 -17.65 2.34
C ILE A 185 15.22 -16.74 3.51
N ARG A 186 14.23 -16.15 4.17
CA ARG A 186 14.40 -15.26 5.31
C ARG A 186 15.13 -15.96 6.47
N CYS A 187 14.71 -17.16 6.86
CA CYS A 187 15.37 -17.92 7.94
C CYS A 187 16.88 -18.12 7.68
N PHE A 188 17.28 -18.38 6.44
CA PHE A 188 18.70 -18.58 6.11
C PHE A 188 19.43 -17.25 5.87
N LEU A 189 18.83 -16.30 5.16
CA LEU A 189 19.50 -15.04 4.82
C LEU A 189 19.80 -14.20 6.07
N MET A 190 18.90 -14.21 7.06
CA MET A 190 19.05 -13.43 8.28
C MET A 190 20.21 -13.91 9.17
N THR A 191 20.65 -15.17 9.03
CA THR A 191 21.80 -15.70 9.79
C THR A 191 23.15 -15.27 9.22
N ASN A 192 23.18 -14.61 8.05
CA ASN A 192 24.40 -14.11 7.43
C ASN A 192 24.33 -12.59 7.18
N PRO A 193 24.68 -11.76 8.20
CA PRO A 193 24.59 -10.30 8.10
C PRO A 193 25.44 -9.70 6.96
N ARG A 194 26.54 -10.36 6.56
CA ARG A 194 27.41 -9.87 5.48
C ARG A 194 26.70 -9.96 4.13
N LEU A 195 26.05 -11.08 3.85
CA LEU A 195 25.31 -11.29 2.59
C LEU A 195 23.99 -10.53 2.57
N LEU A 196 23.31 -10.46 3.72
CA LEU A 196 22.11 -9.65 3.88
C LEU A 196 22.34 -8.17 3.51
N ARG A 197 23.50 -7.60 3.85
CA ARG A 197 23.89 -6.22 3.48
C ARG A 197 24.10 -5.99 1.97
N LEU A 198 24.22 -7.05 1.18
CA LEU A 198 24.28 -6.96 -0.28
C LEU A 198 22.89 -6.73 -0.88
N THR A 199 21.85 -7.24 -0.22
CA THR A 199 20.45 -7.12 -0.68
C THR A 199 19.74 -5.93 -0.05
N ARG A 200 20.05 -5.59 1.21
CA ARG A 200 19.34 -4.55 1.95
C ARG A 200 20.26 -3.86 2.96
N ARG A 201 20.24 -2.53 3.01
CA ARG A 201 21.13 -1.72 3.87
C ARG A 201 20.32 -0.86 4.84
N PRO A 202 20.87 -0.55 6.03
CA PRO A 202 20.28 0.48 6.88
C PRO A 202 20.15 1.82 6.14
N TYR A 203 19.11 2.59 6.44
CA TYR A 203 18.77 3.82 5.74
C TYR A 203 18.23 4.89 6.70
N THR A 204 18.41 6.16 6.35
CA THR A 204 17.88 7.30 7.11
C THR A 204 16.38 7.46 6.87
N GLY A 205 15.64 7.73 7.95
CA GLY A 205 14.19 7.94 7.90
C GLY A 205 13.38 6.68 8.16
N ILE A 206 12.12 6.70 7.75
CA ILE A 206 11.13 5.62 7.95
C ILE A 206 10.93 4.85 6.65
N SER A 207 10.69 5.57 5.56
CA SER A 207 10.49 5.01 4.22
C SER A 207 11.82 4.52 3.64
N GLU A 208 11.84 3.27 3.21
CA GLU A 208 13.02 2.66 2.60
C GLU A 208 13.31 3.24 1.21
N PRO A 209 14.55 3.68 0.92
CA PRO A 209 14.94 4.05 -0.44
C PRO A 209 14.99 2.82 -1.34
N MET A 210 14.36 2.90 -2.50
CA MET A 210 14.40 1.84 -3.50
C MET A 210 15.75 1.91 -4.24
N THR A 211 16.64 0.97 -3.94
CA THR A 211 18.02 0.97 -4.48
C THR A 211 18.28 -0.08 -5.57
N ALA A 212 17.45 -1.10 -5.70
CA ALA A 212 17.69 -2.24 -6.57
C ALA A 212 17.00 -2.08 -7.93
N SER A 213 17.33 -1.01 -8.67
CA SER A 213 16.62 -0.62 -9.89
C SER A 213 16.60 -1.68 -11.01
N PHE A 214 17.55 -2.63 -11.01
CA PHE A 214 17.58 -3.76 -11.95
C PHE A 214 16.49 -4.82 -11.66
N THR A 215 15.86 -4.78 -10.49
CA THR A 215 14.77 -5.68 -10.08
C THR A 215 13.38 -5.05 -10.24
N TRP A 216 13.33 -3.77 -10.61
CA TRP A 216 12.09 -3.01 -10.66
C TRP A 216 11.14 -3.53 -11.71
N LEU A 217 9.91 -3.79 -11.27
CA LEU A 217 8.79 -4.12 -12.12
C LEU A 217 7.98 -2.85 -12.35
N TRP A 218 8.29 -2.15 -13.45
CA TRP A 218 7.57 -0.93 -13.84
C TRP A 218 6.13 -1.24 -14.26
N HIS A 219 5.18 -0.48 -13.72
CA HIS A 219 3.76 -0.69 -13.96
C HIS A 219 2.93 0.58 -13.74
N ARG A 220 1.88 0.77 -14.56
CA ARG A 220 0.79 1.72 -14.32
C ARG A 220 -0.34 0.99 -13.60
N ILE A 221 -0.87 1.53 -12.50
CA ILE A 221 -2.02 0.95 -11.80
C ILE A 221 -2.95 2.08 -11.34
N GLY A 222 -4.25 1.79 -11.24
CA GLY A 222 -5.28 2.77 -10.85
C GLY A 222 -4.95 3.44 -9.52
N PHE A 223 -4.46 2.69 -8.54
CA PHE A 223 -4.08 3.21 -7.21
C PHE A 223 -3.04 4.36 -7.28
N SER A 224 -2.01 4.22 -8.12
CA SER A 224 -1.00 5.27 -8.28
C SER A 224 -1.58 6.49 -8.98
N ASP A 225 -2.33 6.27 -10.08
CA ASP A 225 -2.89 7.34 -10.89
C ASP A 225 -3.86 8.22 -10.08
N VAL A 226 -4.71 7.63 -9.24
CA VAL A 226 -5.66 8.38 -8.42
C VAL A 226 -4.97 9.19 -7.30
N ASN A 227 -3.87 8.67 -6.71
CA ASN A 227 -3.06 9.44 -5.76
C ASN A 227 -2.37 10.62 -6.47
N PHE A 228 -1.78 10.38 -7.64
CA PHE A 228 -1.08 11.42 -8.42
C PHE A 228 -2.04 12.49 -8.96
N PHE A 229 -3.26 12.09 -9.31
CA PHE A 229 -4.34 13.02 -9.61
C PHE A 229 -4.56 13.98 -8.43
N GLU A 230 -4.66 13.46 -7.21
CA GLU A 230 -4.90 14.30 -6.03
C GLU A 230 -3.76 15.30 -5.81
N HIS A 231 -2.50 14.86 -5.90
CA HIS A 231 -1.34 15.76 -5.71
C HIS A 231 -1.34 16.93 -6.71
N LEU A 232 -1.67 16.66 -7.98
CA LEU A 232 -1.74 17.68 -9.02
C LEU A 232 -2.96 18.59 -8.87
N LEU A 233 -4.11 18.04 -8.47
CA LEU A 233 -5.30 18.84 -8.21
C LEU A 233 -5.09 19.79 -7.03
N VAL A 234 -4.50 19.31 -5.94
CA VAL A 234 -4.14 20.14 -4.78
C VAL A 234 -3.12 21.21 -5.17
N PHE A 235 -2.16 20.89 -6.03
CA PHE A 235 -1.29 21.92 -6.60
C PHE A 235 -2.13 22.99 -7.31
N LEU A 236 -3.03 22.65 -8.22
CA LEU A 236 -3.83 23.66 -8.93
C LEU A 236 -4.72 24.49 -8.00
N ASP A 237 -5.33 23.89 -6.98
CA ASP A 237 -6.30 24.55 -6.12
C ASP A 237 -5.66 25.44 -5.03
N ALA A 238 -4.35 25.29 -4.75
CA ALA A 238 -3.74 26.01 -3.63
C ALA A 238 -3.53 27.52 -3.86
N ASP A 239 -3.46 27.99 -5.12
CA ASP A 239 -3.25 29.40 -5.45
C ASP A 239 -3.82 29.74 -6.84
N ALA A 240 -4.55 30.85 -6.94
CA ALA A 240 -5.10 31.37 -8.19
C ALA A 240 -4.04 31.68 -9.26
N THR A 241 -2.79 31.99 -8.88
CA THR A 241 -1.69 32.19 -9.86
C THR A 241 -1.38 30.92 -10.66
N ARG A 242 -1.72 29.75 -10.14
CA ARG A 242 -1.44 28.44 -10.76
C ARG A 242 -2.36 28.12 -11.93
N LYS A 243 -3.34 28.99 -12.21
CA LYS A 243 -4.13 28.98 -13.45
C LYS A 243 -3.27 28.94 -14.71
N GLN A 244 -2.06 29.51 -14.67
CA GLN A 244 -1.09 29.43 -15.77
C GLN A 244 -0.70 27.99 -16.14
N HIS A 245 -0.88 27.02 -15.24
CA HIS A 245 -0.56 25.61 -15.48
C HIS A 245 -1.77 24.78 -15.95
N TYR A 246 -2.97 25.37 -16.05
CA TYR A 246 -4.19 24.63 -16.40
C TYR A 246 -4.07 23.93 -17.75
N GLU A 247 -3.61 24.63 -18.78
CA GLU A 247 -3.42 24.07 -20.13
C GLU A 247 -2.57 22.79 -20.10
N ARG A 248 -1.60 22.75 -19.19
CA ARG A 248 -0.66 21.63 -19.08
C ARG A 248 -1.13 20.52 -18.15
N ILE A 249 -1.75 20.85 -17.02
CA ILE A 249 -2.08 19.89 -15.95
C ILE A 249 -3.50 19.30 -16.12
N VAL A 250 -4.47 20.07 -16.62
CA VAL A 250 -5.85 19.56 -16.80
C VAL A 250 -5.89 18.31 -17.69
N PRO A 251 -5.21 18.24 -18.85
CA PRO A 251 -5.18 17.01 -19.65
C PRO A 251 -4.52 15.82 -18.94
N ILE A 252 -3.57 16.08 -18.04
CA ILE A 252 -2.94 15.05 -17.20
C ILE A 252 -3.98 14.49 -16.22
N LEU A 253 -4.69 15.37 -15.51
CA LEU A 253 -5.75 15.00 -14.57
C LEU A 253 -6.84 14.18 -15.26
N GLU A 254 -7.32 14.60 -16.43
CA GLU A 254 -8.32 13.85 -17.20
C GLU A 254 -7.82 12.46 -17.60
N ASN A 255 -6.54 12.33 -17.99
CA ASN A 255 -5.96 11.04 -18.36
C ASN A 255 -5.90 10.09 -17.16
N LEU A 256 -5.39 10.57 -16.01
CA LEU A 256 -5.28 9.77 -14.79
C LEU A 256 -6.66 9.32 -14.28
N LEU A 257 -7.61 10.25 -14.21
CA LEU A 257 -8.95 9.94 -13.70
C LEU A 257 -9.72 9.02 -14.64
N ARG A 258 -9.61 9.21 -15.97
CA ARG A 258 -10.23 8.32 -16.96
C ARG A 258 -9.70 6.89 -16.86
N TYR A 259 -8.39 6.73 -16.64
CA TYR A 259 -7.82 5.40 -16.45
C TYR A 259 -8.43 4.69 -15.23
N CYS A 260 -8.72 5.43 -14.16
CA CYS A 260 -9.37 4.89 -12.97
C CYS A 260 -10.87 4.60 -13.21
N VAL A 261 -11.64 5.62 -13.61
CA VAL A 261 -13.10 5.57 -13.73
C VAL A 261 -13.59 4.71 -14.89
N CYS A 262 -12.84 4.68 -16.01
CA CYS A 262 -13.27 4.00 -17.23
C CYS A 262 -12.50 2.70 -17.46
N THR A 263 -11.16 2.75 -17.49
CA THR A 263 -10.33 1.58 -17.86
C THR A 263 -10.22 0.57 -16.74
N SER A 264 -10.12 1.03 -15.50
CA SER A 264 -9.91 0.18 -14.31
C SER A 264 -11.21 -0.28 -13.66
N ARG A 265 -12.36 -0.03 -14.30
CA ARG A 265 -13.69 -0.37 -13.77
C ARG A 265 -14.05 -1.83 -14.05
N GLU A 266 -14.46 -2.53 -13.00
CA GLU A 266 -15.10 -3.84 -13.06
C GLU A 266 -16.50 -3.79 -12.43
N TRP A 267 -17.36 -4.76 -12.77
CA TRP A 267 -18.69 -4.90 -12.18
C TRP A 267 -18.69 -6.00 -11.14
N LEU A 268 -19.16 -5.67 -9.95
CA LEU A 268 -19.33 -6.58 -8.82
C LEU A 268 -20.77 -6.54 -8.32
N GLU A 269 -21.05 -7.42 -7.36
CA GLU A 269 -22.32 -7.55 -6.68
C GLU A 269 -22.04 -7.77 -5.19
N THR A 270 -22.79 -7.10 -4.32
CA THR A 270 -22.61 -7.25 -2.88
C THR A 270 -23.05 -8.64 -2.41
N PRO A 271 -22.39 -9.21 -1.38
CA PRO A 271 -22.58 -10.62 -1.01
C PRO A 271 -23.92 -10.93 -0.35
N ASN A 272 -24.66 -9.95 0.18
CA ASN A 272 -25.91 -10.19 0.90
C ASN A 272 -27.13 -9.62 0.17
N ASN A 273 -27.13 -8.32 -0.17
CA ASN A 273 -28.29 -7.69 -0.81
C ASN A 273 -28.20 -7.70 -2.34
N HIS A 274 -27.15 -8.30 -2.90
CA HIS A 274 -27.00 -8.47 -4.35
C HIS A 274 -27.04 -7.14 -5.12
N ILE A 275 -26.51 -6.07 -4.52
CA ILE A 275 -26.47 -4.74 -5.13
C ILE A 275 -25.37 -4.76 -6.18
N LYS A 276 -25.73 -4.61 -7.46
CA LYS A 276 -24.75 -4.48 -8.54
C LYS A 276 -24.09 -3.10 -8.49
N HIS A 277 -22.77 -3.06 -8.48
CA HIS A 277 -22.01 -1.82 -8.42
C HIS A 277 -20.69 -1.90 -9.22
N PRO A 278 -20.17 -0.76 -9.69
CA PRO A 278 -18.82 -0.72 -10.22
C PRO A 278 -17.81 -0.85 -9.07
N ALA A 279 -16.59 -1.29 -9.35
CA ALA A 279 -15.45 -1.23 -8.44
C ALA A 279 -14.16 -1.08 -9.26
N ILE A 280 -13.10 -0.55 -8.64
CA ILE A 280 -11.85 -0.27 -9.34
C ILE A 280 -10.82 -1.35 -9.05
N THR A 281 -10.28 -1.96 -10.10
CA THR A 281 -9.18 -2.94 -10.03
C THR A 281 -7.84 -2.28 -10.30
N CYS A 282 -6.80 -2.65 -9.56
CA CYS A 282 -5.45 -2.16 -9.86
C CYS A 282 -4.86 -2.77 -11.15
N LEU A 283 -5.34 -3.94 -11.58
CA LEU A 283 -4.81 -4.68 -12.73
C LEU A 283 -5.93 -5.03 -13.72
N PRO A 284 -6.50 -4.03 -14.43
CA PRO A 284 -7.56 -4.27 -15.39
C PRO A 284 -7.10 -5.16 -16.54
N LYS A 285 -8.04 -5.95 -17.06
CA LYS A 285 -7.82 -6.88 -18.17
C LYS A 285 -8.85 -6.66 -19.27
N ASP A 286 -8.46 -6.95 -20.51
CA ASP A 286 -9.39 -7.03 -21.63
C ASP A 286 -10.17 -8.37 -21.62
N ALA A 287 -11.07 -8.53 -22.59
CA ALA A 287 -11.87 -9.75 -22.75
C ALA A 287 -11.03 -11.02 -23.01
N ASP A 288 -9.79 -10.87 -23.49
CA ASP A 288 -8.85 -11.97 -23.70
C ASP A 288 -7.99 -12.25 -22.45
N GLY A 289 -8.22 -11.52 -21.35
CA GLY A 289 -7.42 -11.61 -20.12
C GLY A 289 -6.04 -10.96 -20.20
N LYS A 290 -5.77 -10.13 -21.22
CA LYS A 290 -4.52 -9.37 -21.33
C LYS A 290 -4.60 -8.11 -20.47
N PRO A 291 -3.50 -7.73 -19.79
CA PRO A 291 -3.49 -6.53 -18.97
C PRO A 291 -3.74 -5.27 -19.83
N LEU A 292 -4.68 -4.44 -19.37
CA LEU A 292 -4.92 -3.08 -19.89
C LEU A 292 -3.99 -2.04 -19.24
N CYS A 293 -3.24 -2.44 -18.21
CA CYS A 293 -2.18 -1.65 -17.64
C CYS A 293 -0.89 -1.70 -18.47
N ARG A 294 -0.07 -0.64 -18.36
CA ARG A 294 1.29 -0.64 -18.90
C ARG A 294 2.15 -1.64 -18.13
N LEU A 295 2.31 -2.82 -18.72
CA LEU A 295 3.05 -3.93 -18.13
C LEU A 295 3.72 -4.75 -19.24
N SER A 296 5.01 -5.07 -19.08
CA SER A 296 5.67 -5.97 -20.04
C SER A 296 5.10 -7.39 -19.93
N LYS A 297 5.14 -8.17 -21.02
CA LYS A 297 4.70 -9.58 -21.01
C LYS A 297 5.44 -10.40 -19.95
N GLU A 298 6.75 -10.16 -19.79
CA GLU A 298 7.57 -10.82 -18.78
C GLU A 298 7.12 -10.46 -17.36
N THR A 299 6.88 -9.17 -17.09
CA THR A 299 6.40 -8.72 -15.78
C THR A 299 5.00 -9.26 -15.48
N TRP A 300 4.13 -9.33 -16.48
CA TRP A 300 2.81 -9.95 -16.35
C TRP A 300 2.93 -11.42 -15.94
N GLN A 301 3.75 -12.20 -16.65
CA GLN A 301 3.99 -13.59 -16.31
C GLN A 301 4.54 -13.74 -14.89
N LYS A 302 5.50 -12.90 -14.48
CA LYS A 302 6.03 -12.88 -13.11
C LYS A 302 4.92 -12.63 -12.09
N LYS A 303 4.07 -11.61 -12.30
CA LYS A 303 2.93 -11.32 -11.42
C LYS A 303 1.95 -12.49 -11.32
N GLN A 304 1.61 -13.13 -12.44
CA GLN A 304 0.77 -14.32 -12.44
C GLN A 304 1.37 -15.46 -11.60
N CYS A 305 2.67 -15.73 -11.75
CA CYS A 305 3.35 -16.76 -10.97
C CYS A 305 3.44 -16.44 -9.47
N LEU A 306 3.28 -15.18 -9.08
CA LEU A 306 3.23 -14.72 -7.70
C LEU A 306 1.80 -14.72 -7.12
N GLY A 307 0.79 -15.17 -7.86
CA GLY A 307 -0.61 -15.17 -7.45
C GLY A 307 -1.37 -13.88 -7.77
N PHE A 308 -0.72 -12.87 -8.39
CA PHE A 308 -1.38 -11.63 -8.84
C PHE A 308 -2.01 -11.75 -10.22
N GLY A 309 -2.31 -12.98 -10.65
CA GLY A 309 -2.92 -13.25 -11.94
C GLY A 309 -4.40 -12.91 -11.95
N ASP A 310 -5.12 -13.19 -10.87
CA ASP A 310 -6.54 -12.93 -10.69
C ASP A 310 -6.71 -11.88 -9.58
N TYR A 311 -6.69 -10.61 -9.97
CA TYR A 311 -6.75 -9.49 -9.05
C TYR A 311 -8.21 -9.10 -8.76
N VAL A 312 -8.53 -8.80 -7.50
CA VAL A 312 -9.86 -8.37 -7.06
C VAL A 312 -9.86 -6.84 -6.95
N PRO A 313 -10.96 -6.16 -7.31
CA PRO A 313 -11.11 -4.75 -6.98
C PRO A 313 -10.95 -4.50 -5.48
N ASP A 314 -10.20 -3.46 -5.13
CA ASP A 314 -9.95 -3.07 -3.75
C ASP A 314 -10.74 -1.83 -3.35
N THR A 315 -11.02 -1.74 -2.05
CA THR A 315 -11.83 -0.69 -1.45
C THR A 315 -11.08 0.63 -1.37
N ASP A 316 -9.75 0.64 -1.20
CA ASP A 316 -8.96 1.88 -1.24
C ASP A 316 -9.00 2.53 -2.61
N THR A 317 -8.59 1.83 -3.68
CA THR A 317 -8.57 2.46 -5.02
C THR A 317 -9.97 2.89 -5.42
N THR A 318 -10.99 2.10 -5.06
CA THR A 318 -12.38 2.46 -5.36
C THR A 318 -12.81 3.72 -4.62
N PHE A 319 -12.71 3.76 -3.29
CA PHE A 319 -13.19 4.90 -2.51
C PHE A 319 -12.35 6.17 -2.72
N LEU A 320 -11.04 6.02 -2.95
CA LEU A 320 -10.19 7.13 -3.35
C LEU A 320 -10.57 7.67 -4.73
N THR A 321 -10.91 6.80 -5.69
CA THR A 321 -11.42 7.22 -7.02
C THR A 321 -12.75 7.96 -6.91
N LEU A 322 -13.67 7.50 -6.05
CA LEU A 322 -14.93 8.21 -5.79
C LEU A 322 -14.69 9.60 -5.17
N ALA A 323 -13.75 9.71 -4.23
CA ALA A 323 -13.37 11.00 -3.66
C ALA A 323 -12.79 11.94 -4.74
N MET A 324 -11.93 11.41 -5.62
CA MET A 324 -11.35 12.20 -6.72
C MET A 324 -12.37 12.58 -7.79
N ALA A 325 -13.33 11.72 -8.10
CA ALA A 325 -14.43 12.03 -9.01
C ALA A 325 -15.25 13.23 -8.49
N ARG A 326 -15.60 13.24 -7.20
CA ARG A 326 -16.29 14.38 -6.57
C ARG A 326 -15.44 15.66 -6.62
N LYS A 327 -14.18 15.57 -6.19
CA LYS A 327 -13.24 16.71 -6.21
C LYS A 327 -13.04 17.26 -7.63
N TRP A 328 -13.01 16.40 -8.65
CA TRP A 328 -12.94 16.80 -10.05
C TRP A 328 -14.17 17.59 -10.49
N LEU A 329 -15.36 17.04 -10.21
CA LEU A 329 -16.63 17.71 -10.54
C LEU A 329 -16.73 19.08 -9.85
N ASP A 330 -16.35 19.16 -8.56
CA ASP A 330 -16.33 20.44 -7.81
C ASP A 330 -15.35 21.44 -8.42
N PHE A 331 -14.14 20.99 -8.75
CA PHE A 331 -13.10 21.83 -9.32
C PHE A 331 -13.50 22.37 -10.69
N VAL A 332 -13.99 21.51 -11.59
CA VAL A 332 -14.46 21.90 -12.93
C VAL A 332 -15.60 22.90 -12.84
N GLN A 333 -16.55 22.69 -11.92
CA GLN A 333 -17.66 23.60 -11.70
C GLN A 333 -17.19 24.96 -11.15
N LYS A 334 -16.34 24.95 -10.12
CA LYS A 334 -15.77 26.14 -9.47
C LYS A 334 -14.98 26.99 -10.46
N GLU A 335 -14.12 26.36 -11.25
CA GLU A 335 -13.20 27.02 -12.18
C GLU A 335 -13.78 27.23 -13.58
N GLN A 336 -15.00 26.74 -13.84
CA GLN A 336 -15.71 26.84 -15.12
C GLN A 336 -14.88 26.32 -16.30
N LEU A 337 -14.24 25.17 -16.12
CA LEU A 337 -13.33 24.60 -17.11
C LEU A 337 -14.08 23.93 -18.26
N SER A 338 -13.58 24.11 -19.48
CA SER A 338 -14.00 23.33 -20.64
C SER A 338 -13.19 22.03 -20.69
N VAL A 339 -13.79 20.96 -20.20
CA VAL A 339 -13.18 19.62 -20.08
C VAL A 339 -14.02 18.57 -20.83
N ASP A 340 -13.54 17.34 -20.92
CA ASP A 340 -14.26 16.24 -21.53
C ASP A 340 -15.54 15.90 -20.76
N LYS A 341 -16.68 16.16 -21.40
CA LYS A 341 -18.02 15.89 -20.87
C LYS A 341 -18.26 14.42 -20.59
N VAL A 342 -17.70 13.51 -21.40
CA VAL A 342 -17.86 12.06 -21.20
C VAL A 342 -17.23 11.65 -19.88
N LEU A 343 -16.07 12.22 -19.53
CA LEU A 343 -15.43 11.93 -18.25
C LEU A 343 -16.25 12.45 -17.07
N LEU A 344 -16.87 13.64 -17.19
CA LEU A 344 -17.77 14.17 -16.17
C LEU A 344 -18.98 13.25 -15.95
N GLU A 345 -19.62 12.82 -17.03
CA GLU A 345 -20.77 11.90 -17.00
C GLU A 345 -20.39 10.56 -16.35
N GLU A 346 -19.21 10.02 -16.65
CA GLU A 346 -18.73 8.78 -16.04
C GLU A 346 -18.43 8.96 -14.53
N CYS A 347 -17.91 10.12 -14.12
CA CYS A 347 -17.71 10.46 -12.70
C CYS A 347 -19.05 10.55 -11.96
N GLU A 348 -20.03 11.25 -12.52
CA GLU A 348 -21.38 11.37 -11.95
C GLU A 348 -22.06 10.00 -11.85
N SER A 349 -21.97 9.20 -12.90
CA SER A 349 -22.48 7.83 -12.96
C SER A 349 -21.89 6.95 -11.87
N MET A 350 -20.57 7.01 -11.65
CA MET A 350 -19.93 6.27 -10.56
C MET A 350 -20.43 6.72 -9.19
N LEU A 351 -20.67 8.00 -8.95
CA LEU A 351 -21.13 8.51 -7.65
C LEU A 351 -22.62 8.23 -7.37
N ALA A 352 -23.42 7.92 -8.40
CA ALA A 352 -24.86 7.71 -8.28
C ALA A 352 -25.27 6.43 -7.52
N TYR A 353 -24.33 5.51 -7.29
CA TYR A 353 -24.59 4.27 -6.56
C TYR A 353 -24.72 4.53 -5.04
N PRO A 354 -25.47 3.68 -4.32
CA PRO A 354 -25.65 3.82 -2.88
C PRO A 354 -24.42 3.30 -2.12
N TRP A 355 -23.30 4.02 -2.21
CA TRP A 355 -22.00 3.52 -1.77
C TRP A 355 -21.89 3.21 -0.28
N VAL A 356 -22.61 3.94 0.58
CA VAL A 356 -22.63 3.63 2.02
C VAL A 356 -23.34 2.31 2.28
N GLU A 357 -24.46 2.05 1.60
CA GLU A 357 -25.19 0.79 1.71
C GLU A 357 -24.34 -0.38 1.18
N ILE A 358 -23.69 -0.18 0.02
CA ILE A 358 -22.77 -1.16 -0.58
C ILE A 358 -21.65 -1.53 0.39
N ILE A 359 -20.93 -0.55 0.95
CA ILE A 359 -19.76 -0.83 1.78
C ILE A 359 -20.13 -1.29 3.19
N SER A 360 -21.33 -0.97 3.67
CA SER A 360 -21.84 -1.44 4.96
C SER A 360 -21.95 -2.96 5.05
N GLU A 361 -22.10 -3.66 3.91
CA GLU A 361 -22.11 -5.12 3.84
C GLU A 361 -20.79 -5.78 4.22
N TYR A 362 -19.71 -5.00 4.27
CA TYR A 362 -18.36 -5.47 4.53
C TYR A 362 -17.84 -5.05 5.92
N GLN A 363 -18.61 -4.31 6.71
CA GLN A 363 -18.16 -3.80 8.01
C GLN A 363 -18.07 -4.89 9.07
N VAL A 364 -16.92 -5.02 9.72
CA VAL A 364 -16.74 -5.89 10.89
C VAL A 364 -17.58 -5.36 12.06
N GLY A 365 -18.35 -6.26 12.68
CA GLY A 365 -19.30 -5.90 13.73
C GLY A 365 -20.58 -5.23 13.20
N GLY A 366 -20.72 -5.10 11.88
CA GLY A 366 -21.95 -4.67 11.23
C GLY A 366 -23.01 -5.78 11.16
N ASN A 367 -24.05 -5.53 10.38
CA ASN A 367 -25.21 -6.44 10.25
C ASN A 367 -24.91 -7.72 9.45
N TYR A 368 -23.72 -7.84 8.85
CA TYR A 368 -23.39 -8.87 7.88
C TYR A 368 -22.09 -9.61 8.24
N ALA A 369 -22.02 -10.90 7.89
CA ALA A 369 -20.89 -11.79 8.22
C ALA A 369 -20.27 -12.50 7.00
N SER A 370 -20.59 -12.07 5.78
CA SER A 370 -20.32 -12.82 4.54
C SER A 370 -18.94 -12.60 3.91
N ASN A 371 -18.20 -11.57 4.31
CA ASN A 371 -16.82 -11.32 3.84
C ASN A 371 -15.87 -10.86 4.97
N PRO A 372 -15.64 -11.67 6.02
CA PRO A 372 -14.77 -11.30 7.13
C PRO A 372 -13.29 -11.23 6.71
N PRO A 373 -12.44 -10.54 7.50
CA PRO A 373 -10.98 -10.65 7.36
C PRO A 373 -10.52 -12.11 7.51
N THR A 374 -9.79 -12.62 6.52
CA THR A 374 -9.23 -13.97 6.53
C THR A 374 -7.80 -14.00 7.05
N ILE A 375 -7.09 -12.87 7.04
CA ILE A 375 -5.77 -12.71 7.64
C ILE A 375 -5.83 -11.63 8.73
N GLN A 376 -5.23 -11.94 9.87
CA GLN A 376 -5.30 -11.18 11.13
C GLN A 376 -3.90 -10.91 11.68
N ILE A 377 -3.01 -10.41 10.82
CA ILE A 377 -1.62 -10.09 11.18
C ILE A 377 -1.41 -8.62 11.52
N THR A 378 -2.38 -7.74 11.23
CA THR A 378 -2.28 -6.31 11.56
C THR A 378 -2.54 -6.05 13.04
N LYS A 379 -1.67 -6.58 13.90
CA LYS A 379 -1.77 -6.44 15.36
C LYS A 379 -0.99 -5.21 15.85
N PRO A 380 -1.38 -4.60 16.98
CA PRO A 380 -2.48 -4.96 17.88
C PRO A 380 -3.82 -4.25 17.56
N LEU A 381 -4.11 -4.00 16.27
CA LEU A 381 -5.31 -3.29 15.86
C LEU A 381 -6.58 -4.05 16.26
N ASP A 382 -7.55 -3.30 16.79
CA ASP A 382 -8.92 -3.78 16.97
C ASP A 382 -9.69 -3.55 15.66
N TYR A 383 -10.31 -4.60 15.14
CA TYR A 383 -10.95 -4.62 13.83
C TYR A 383 -12.41 -4.17 13.86
N GLU A 384 -13.01 -4.06 15.04
CA GLU A 384 -14.41 -3.66 15.18
C GLU A 384 -14.69 -2.35 14.45
N GLY A 385 -15.72 -2.31 13.61
CA GLY A 385 -16.13 -1.15 12.82
C GLY A 385 -15.34 -0.90 11.53
N ALA A 386 -14.26 -1.63 11.29
CA ALA A 386 -13.46 -1.51 10.07
C ALA A 386 -14.06 -2.28 8.88
N VAL A 387 -13.61 -1.96 7.68
CA VAL A 387 -13.91 -2.64 6.44
C VAL A 387 -12.63 -3.32 5.91
N PRO A 388 -12.69 -4.59 5.48
CA PRO A 388 -11.56 -5.26 4.85
C PRO A 388 -11.20 -4.66 3.48
N ILE A 389 -9.95 -4.86 3.03
CA ILE A 389 -9.42 -4.18 1.84
C ILE A 389 -10.08 -4.64 0.52
N TRP A 390 -10.50 -5.90 0.37
CA TRP A 390 -11.03 -6.42 -0.89
C TRP A 390 -12.56 -6.52 -0.89
N PHE A 391 -13.17 -6.18 -2.03
CA PHE A 391 -14.56 -6.56 -2.29
C PHE A 391 -14.72 -8.08 -2.43
N ASP A 392 -15.94 -8.60 -2.26
CA ASP A 392 -16.18 -10.03 -2.46
C ASP A 392 -16.19 -10.35 -3.96
N LYS A 393 -15.39 -11.34 -4.35
CA LYS A 393 -15.32 -11.84 -5.73
C LYS A 393 -14.87 -13.29 -5.75
N THR A 394 -15.59 -14.11 -6.50
CA THR A 394 -15.20 -15.50 -6.76
C THR A 394 -14.67 -15.68 -8.16
N PHE A 395 -13.67 -16.54 -8.30
CA PHE A 395 -13.08 -16.96 -9.57
C PHE A 395 -13.37 -18.42 -9.82
N LYS A 396 -13.78 -18.75 -11.05
CA LYS A 396 -13.96 -20.14 -11.48
C LYS A 396 -12.64 -20.66 -12.07
N LYS A 397 -12.05 -21.67 -11.44
CA LYS A 397 -10.85 -22.35 -11.95
C LYS A 397 -11.21 -23.35 -13.06
N SER A 398 -10.20 -23.79 -13.80
CA SER A 398 -10.34 -24.69 -14.96
C SER A 398 -10.98 -26.05 -14.61
N ASP A 399 -10.83 -26.48 -13.37
CA ASP A 399 -11.45 -27.68 -12.81
C ASP A 399 -12.89 -27.47 -12.30
N GLY A 400 -13.45 -26.27 -12.50
CA GLY A 400 -14.82 -25.92 -12.13
C GLY A 400 -15.00 -25.41 -10.70
N ARG A 401 -13.95 -25.43 -9.87
CA ARG A 401 -14.03 -24.91 -8.50
C ARG A 401 -14.23 -23.39 -8.51
N LEU A 402 -15.12 -22.91 -7.64
CA LEU A 402 -15.22 -21.50 -7.31
C LEU A 402 -14.33 -21.25 -6.11
N ILE A 403 -13.32 -20.41 -6.30
CA ILE A 403 -12.47 -19.97 -5.20
C ILE A 403 -12.62 -18.46 -5.05
N ARG A 404 -12.72 -17.99 -3.81
CA ARG A 404 -12.35 -16.61 -3.50
C ARG A 404 -10.83 -16.58 -3.60
N ASP A 405 -10.31 -16.20 -4.78
CA ASP A 405 -8.87 -16.04 -4.99
C ASP A 405 -8.42 -14.76 -4.30
N MET A 406 -8.64 -14.68 -3.00
CA MET A 406 -8.20 -13.55 -2.21
C MET A 406 -6.71 -13.73 -1.99
N LEU A 407 -5.97 -12.64 -2.21
CA LEU A 407 -4.61 -12.42 -1.70
C LEU A 407 -4.59 -12.37 -0.16
N GLY A 408 -5.64 -12.88 0.51
CA GLY A 408 -6.00 -12.63 1.90
C GLY A 408 -6.90 -11.42 2.05
N ASN A 409 -8.00 -11.54 2.81
CA ASN A 409 -8.79 -10.38 3.21
C ASN A 409 -8.29 -9.82 4.54
N GLU A 410 -7.94 -8.54 4.56
CA GLU A 410 -7.22 -7.90 5.65
C GLU A 410 -7.76 -6.52 5.97
N ILE A 411 -7.51 -6.08 7.20
CA ILE A 411 -7.81 -4.71 7.62
C ILE A 411 -6.52 -3.90 7.66
N CYS A 412 -6.57 -2.73 7.03
CA CYS A 412 -5.57 -1.70 7.12
C CYS A 412 -6.25 -0.36 7.44
N PRO A 413 -5.71 0.42 8.41
CA PRO A 413 -6.30 1.71 8.74
C PRO A 413 -6.29 2.73 7.59
N GLY A 414 -5.29 2.67 6.70
CA GLY A 414 -5.15 3.60 5.57
C GLY A 414 -6.37 3.62 4.65
N HIS A 415 -6.76 2.46 4.11
CA HIS A 415 -7.90 2.38 3.18
C HIS A 415 -9.24 2.70 3.85
N ASN A 416 -9.39 2.39 5.14
CA ASN A 416 -10.58 2.76 5.90
C ASN A 416 -10.72 4.29 6.02
N MET A 417 -9.59 5.02 6.06
CA MET A 417 -9.59 6.48 6.03
C MET A 417 -10.00 7.02 4.64
N ASP A 418 -9.66 6.34 3.55
CA ASP A 418 -10.17 6.66 2.20
C ASP A 418 -11.69 6.49 2.12
N ILE A 419 -12.23 5.41 2.70
CA ILE A 419 -13.67 5.18 2.79
C ILE A 419 -14.33 6.33 3.55
N LEU A 420 -13.80 6.69 4.72
CA LEU A 420 -14.35 7.77 5.53
C LEU A 420 -14.30 9.12 4.81
N ASP A 421 -13.16 9.51 4.22
CA ASP A 421 -13.02 10.77 3.48
C ASP A 421 -14.02 10.86 2.32
N SER A 422 -14.11 9.80 1.52
CA SER A 422 -15.00 9.72 0.36
C SER A 422 -16.47 9.83 0.74
N ILE A 423 -16.89 9.18 1.83
CA ILE A 423 -18.26 9.27 2.33
C ILE A 423 -18.56 10.69 2.85
N LEU A 424 -17.63 11.34 3.54
CA LEU A 424 -17.83 12.70 4.04
C LEU A 424 -17.89 13.74 2.91
N LEU A 425 -17.09 13.57 1.86
CA LEU A 425 -17.15 14.39 0.64
C LEU A 425 -18.51 14.27 -0.05
N ASN A 426 -19.07 13.05 -0.12
CA ASN A 426 -20.33 12.75 -0.80
C ASN A 426 -21.55 12.67 0.14
N ARG A 427 -21.41 13.13 1.40
CA ARG A 427 -22.36 12.89 2.49
C ARG A 427 -23.81 13.24 2.18
N LYS A 428 -24.04 14.29 1.38
CA LYS A 428 -25.39 14.73 0.99
C LYS A 428 -26.00 13.79 -0.04
N GLN A 429 -25.23 13.44 -1.07
CA GLN A 429 -25.67 12.53 -2.13
C GLN A 429 -25.92 11.12 -1.59
N TRP A 430 -25.09 10.65 -0.65
CA TRP A 430 -25.20 9.31 -0.07
C TRP A 430 -25.97 9.27 1.25
N ARG A 431 -26.61 10.38 1.66
CA ARG A 431 -27.38 10.48 2.91
C ARG A 431 -26.62 9.90 4.11
N ALA A 432 -25.34 10.21 4.19
CA ALA A 432 -24.41 9.50 5.07
C ALA A 432 -24.65 9.80 6.56
N LEU A 433 -25.29 10.94 6.87
CA LEU A 433 -25.56 11.39 8.24
C LEU A 433 -26.96 11.01 8.73
N GLU A 434 -27.56 9.96 8.15
CA GLU A 434 -28.93 9.54 8.44
C GLU A 434 -28.99 8.02 8.71
N GLY A 435 -29.86 7.60 9.63
CA GLY A 435 -30.24 6.19 9.84
C GLY A 435 -29.07 5.20 9.99
N GLU A 436 -29.14 4.10 9.24
CA GLU A 436 -28.12 3.05 9.25
C GLU A 436 -26.78 3.51 8.68
N ASN A 437 -26.79 4.46 7.73
CA ASN A 437 -25.57 5.04 7.16
C ASN A 437 -24.76 5.80 8.22
N LEU A 438 -25.45 6.55 9.10
CA LEU A 438 -24.80 7.20 10.24
C LEU A 438 -24.24 6.19 11.24
N SER A 439 -24.98 5.11 11.51
CA SER A 439 -24.52 4.04 12.42
C SER A 439 -23.26 3.35 11.89
N PHE A 440 -23.18 3.11 10.56
CA PHE A 440 -21.97 2.64 9.89
C PHE A 440 -20.80 3.62 10.12
N LEU A 441 -21.02 4.92 9.90
CA LEU A 441 -19.99 5.94 10.07
C LEU A 441 -19.48 6.04 11.50
N HIS A 442 -20.35 5.97 12.50
CA HIS A 442 -19.94 5.99 13.92
C HIS A 442 -19.01 4.82 14.25
N ARG A 443 -19.34 3.61 13.79
CA ARG A 443 -18.45 2.44 13.98
C ARG A 443 -17.11 2.60 13.26
N LEU A 444 -17.09 3.20 12.07
CA LEU A 444 -15.85 3.46 11.32
C LEU A 444 -14.97 4.53 12.00
N ILE A 445 -15.59 5.60 12.52
CA ILE A 445 -14.88 6.61 13.32
C ILE A 445 -14.31 5.99 14.59
N ASP A 446 -15.09 5.13 15.24
CA ASP A 446 -14.70 4.41 16.45
C ASP A 446 -13.47 3.51 16.23
N PHE A 447 -13.40 2.82 15.09
CA PHE A 447 -12.23 2.06 14.66
C PHE A 447 -10.98 2.95 14.61
N HIS A 448 -11.04 4.08 13.89
CA HIS A 448 -9.92 5.01 13.78
C HIS A 448 -9.55 5.61 15.14
N TYR A 449 -10.55 6.00 15.93
CA TYR A 449 -10.36 6.59 17.26
C TYR A 449 -9.62 5.62 18.18
N ARG A 450 -10.02 4.35 18.23
CA ARG A 450 -9.30 3.31 18.99
C ARG A 450 -7.87 3.16 18.51
N ALA A 451 -7.61 3.16 17.21
CA ALA A 451 -6.25 3.04 16.66
C ALA A 451 -5.34 4.21 17.06
N PHE A 452 -5.87 5.44 17.12
CA PHE A 452 -5.10 6.63 17.53
C PHE A 452 -4.89 6.70 19.05
N VAL A 453 -5.95 6.54 19.84
CA VAL A 453 -5.90 6.71 21.31
C VAL A 453 -5.06 5.63 21.99
N SER A 454 -5.12 4.39 21.50
CA SER A 454 -4.24 3.31 21.97
C SER A 454 -2.78 3.51 21.60
N GLY A 455 -2.50 4.34 20.59
CA GLY A 455 -1.19 4.46 19.97
C GLY A 455 -0.85 3.34 18.98
N ASN A 456 -1.78 2.41 18.71
CA ASN A 456 -1.58 1.29 17.80
C ASN A 456 -1.16 1.71 16.39
N PHE A 457 -1.60 2.89 15.93
CA PHE A 457 -1.22 3.44 14.64
C PHE A 457 0.29 3.67 14.45
N ARG A 458 1.06 3.78 15.53
CA ARG A 458 2.53 3.93 15.48
C ARG A 458 3.24 2.62 15.17
N HIS A 459 2.60 1.49 15.42
CA HIS A 459 3.19 0.18 15.20
C HIS A 459 3.16 -0.13 13.72
N GLU A 460 4.34 -0.35 13.13
CA GLU A 460 4.39 -0.80 11.74
C GLU A 460 3.55 -2.06 11.53
N THR A 461 3.49 -2.97 12.49
CA THR A 461 2.69 -4.20 12.38
C THR A 461 1.20 -3.93 12.21
N ALA A 462 0.67 -2.79 12.66
CA ALA A 462 -0.74 -2.43 12.48
C ALA A 462 -1.07 -1.98 11.05
N LEU A 463 -0.06 -1.68 10.22
CA LEU A 463 -0.24 -1.19 8.86
C LEU A 463 0.45 -2.11 7.85
N LYS A 464 -0.35 -2.94 7.17
CA LYS A 464 0.19 -3.86 6.16
C LYS A 464 0.63 -3.14 4.89
N TYR A 465 -0.29 -2.34 4.31
CA TYR A 465 -0.18 -1.70 3.00
C TYR A 465 0.46 -0.31 3.02
N TYR A 466 0.38 0.35 4.17
CA TYR A 466 0.75 1.75 4.34
C TYR A 466 1.81 1.94 5.43
N LEU A 467 2.44 3.10 5.39
CA LEU A 467 3.30 3.59 6.45
C LEU A 467 2.48 4.31 7.53
N PRO A 468 2.91 4.31 8.82
CA PRO A 468 2.25 5.11 9.87
C PRO A 468 2.07 6.59 9.51
N GLU A 469 3.07 7.19 8.87
CA GLU A 469 3.07 8.57 8.41
C GLU A 469 2.06 8.83 7.28
N ILE A 470 1.83 7.85 6.40
CA ILE A 470 0.77 7.95 5.37
C ILE A 470 -0.59 7.94 6.02
N TYR A 471 -0.82 7.06 7.00
CA TYR A 471 -2.08 7.04 7.71
C TYR A 471 -2.36 8.35 8.46
N THR A 472 -1.31 8.97 9.00
CA THR A 472 -1.40 10.30 9.64
C THR A 472 -1.70 11.40 8.61
N TYR A 473 -1.06 11.35 7.44
CA TYR A 473 -1.37 12.23 6.31
C TYR A 473 -2.81 12.05 5.79
N TYR A 474 -3.30 10.81 5.69
CA TYR A 474 -4.69 10.53 5.30
C TYR A 474 -5.70 11.06 6.31
N LEU A 475 -5.40 11.01 7.62
CA LEU A 475 -6.20 11.69 8.62
C LEU A 475 -6.23 13.21 8.35
N GLY A 476 -5.09 13.83 8.02
CA GLY A 476 -5.05 15.25 7.65
C GLY A 476 -5.94 15.58 6.46
N ARG A 477 -5.87 14.77 5.39
CA ARG A 477 -6.73 14.92 4.22
C ARG A 477 -8.22 14.79 4.59
N MET A 478 -8.60 13.76 5.34
CA MET A 478 -9.98 13.59 5.82
C MET A 478 -10.41 14.75 6.72
N TYR A 479 -9.50 15.26 7.57
CA TYR A 479 -9.78 16.40 8.44
C TYR A 479 -10.12 17.66 7.64
N GLN A 480 -9.47 17.91 6.50
CA GLN A 480 -9.86 19.01 5.61
C GLN A 480 -11.29 18.83 5.08
N THR A 481 -11.70 17.62 4.73
CA THR A 481 -13.09 17.33 4.38
C THR A 481 -14.03 17.57 5.57
N TYR A 482 -13.67 17.10 6.78
CA TYR A 482 -14.43 17.34 8.01
C TYR A 482 -14.65 18.82 8.29
N ARG A 483 -13.67 19.68 7.97
CA ARG A 483 -13.79 21.14 8.11
C ARG A 483 -14.87 21.75 7.22
N THR A 484 -15.22 21.10 6.11
CA THR A 484 -16.31 21.54 5.20
C THR A 484 -17.71 21.23 5.72
N LEU A 485 -17.83 20.48 6.81
CA LEU A 485 -19.13 20.21 7.45
C LEU A 485 -19.60 21.45 8.21
N SER A 486 -20.92 21.69 8.17
CA SER A 486 -21.58 22.64 9.04
C SER A 486 -21.53 22.18 10.51
N GLU A 487 -21.69 23.10 11.45
CA GLU A 487 -21.67 22.77 12.88
C GLU A 487 -22.77 21.76 13.29
N SER A 488 -23.93 21.78 12.60
CA SER A 488 -24.97 20.77 12.80
C SER A 488 -24.54 19.39 12.30
N GLU A 489 -23.92 19.31 11.12
CA GLU A 489 -23.41 18.05 10.58
C GLU A 489 -22.30 17.47 11.48
N LYS A 490 -21.38 18.31 11.98
CA LYS A 490 -20.34 17.89 12.93
C LYS A 490 -20.94 17.33 14.22
N ARG A 491 -21.97 17.98 14.77
CA ARG A 491 -22.66 17.48 15.97
C ARG A 491 -23.36 16.14 15.73
N ILE A 492 -23.91 15.89 14.54
CA ILE A 492 -24.52 14.60 14.23
C ILE A 492 -23.45 13.51 14.09
N LEU A 493 -22.35 13.84 13.41
CA LEU A 493 -21.28 12.89 13.11
C LEU A 493 -20.42 12.53 14.34
N ASP A 494 -20.02 13.52 15.14
CA ASP A 494 -18.97 13.37 16.15
C ASP A 494 -19.25 14.18 17.43
N LEU A 495 -20.30 13.78 18.18
CA LEU A 495 -20.68 14.41 19.45
C LEU A 495 -19.55 14.42 20.49
N GLU A 496 -18.74 13.36 20.50
CA GLU A 496 -17.66 13.15 21.47
C GLU A 496 -16.33 13.80 21.04
N GLN A 497 -16.29 14.50 19.91
CA GLN A 497 -15.10 15.16 19.36
C GLN A 497 -13.91 14.18 19.16
N LYS A 498 -14.20 12.95 18.76
CA LYS A 498 -13.21 11.90 18.46
C LYS A 498 -12.26 12.35 17.36
N ILE A 499 -12.75 13.01 16.32
CA ILE A 499 -11.95 13.50 15.19
C ILE A 499 -10.95 14.55 15.66
N GLU A 500 -11.36 15.49 16.51
CA GLU A 500 -10.46 16.50 17.07
C GLU A 500 -9.40 15.85 17.97
N ARG A 501 -9.79 14.84 18.75
CA ARG A 501 -8.83 14.09 19.57
C ARG A 501 -7.81 13.32 18.72
N MET A 502 -8.25 12.67 17.63
CA MET A 502 -7.36 12.02 16.67
C MET A 502 -6.38 13.02 16.06
N ARG A 503 -6.88 14.19 15.64
CA ARG A 503 -6.05 15.30 15.12
C ARG A 503 -4.96 15.69 16.10
N GLN A 504 -5.28 15.90 17.37
CA GLN A 504 -4.28 16.27 18.39
C GLN A 504 -3.18 15.23 18.54
N ILE A 505 -3.54 13.94 18.56
CA ILE A 505 -2.59 12.83 18.68
C ILE A 505 -1.68 12.77 17.44
N ALA A 506 -2.25 12.94 16.25
CA ALA A 506 -1.53 12.96 14.98
C ALA A 506 -0.55 14.14 14.88
N LEU A 507 -0.98 15.35 15.27
CA LEU A 507 -0.10 16.51 15.34
C LEU A 507 1.08 16.28 16.28
N GLN A 508 0.82 15.68 17.45
CA GLN A 508 1.85 15.39 18.42
C GLN A 508 2.86 14.36 17.90
N TYR A 509 2.39 13.34 17.18
CA TYR A 509 3.22 12.36 16.49
C TYR A 509 4.09 13.03 15.40
N CYS A 510 3.51 13.85 14.53
CA CYS A 510 4.26 14.56 13.49
C CYS A 510 5.35 15.47 14.07
N LYS A 511 5.03 16.21 15.14
CA LYS A 511 5.95 17.15 15.78
C LYS A 511 7.11 16.45 16.49
N ASP A 512 6.81 15.50 17.36
CA ASP A 512 7.81 14.95 18.29
C ASP A 512 8.47 13.67 17.78
N GLU A 513 7.76 12.86 16.99
CA GLU A 513 8.24 11.55 16.54
C GLU A 513 8.65 11.55 15.07
N LEU A 514 8.03 12.35 14.19
CA LEU A 514 8.49 12.50 12.81
C LEU A 514 9.59 13.57 12.71
N ILE A 515 9.21 14.85 12.82
CA ILE A 515 10.11 16.01 12.60
C ILE A 515 11.22 16.08 13.67
N GLY A 516 10.96 15.62 14.89
CA GLY A 516 11.95 15.57 15.97
C GLY A 516 13.14 14.64 15.73
N TYR A 517 13.12 13.86 14.64
CA TYR A 517 14.17 12.91 14.28
C TYR A 517 14.50 13.02 12.78
N SER A 518 15.62 12.41 12.37
CA SER A 518 16.08 12.42 10.98
C SER A 518 15.04 11.78 10.05
N LEU A 519 14.75 12.47 8.95
CA LEU A 519 13.81 12.07 7.89
C LEU A 519 14.52 12.07 6.54
N ASN A 520 14.02 11.28 5.59
CA ASN A 520 14.33 11.47 4.17
C ASN A 520 13.32 12.43 3.53
N ALA A 521 13.49 12.74 2.23
CA ALA A 521 12.64 13.71 1.52
C ALA A 521 11.16 13.31 1.49
N PHE A 522 10.87 12.02 1.32
CA PHE A 522 9.50 11.52 1.24
C PHE A 522 8.82 11.57 2.61
N ASP A 523 9.48 11.10 3.67
CA ASP A 523 8.93 11.18 5.04
C ASP A 523 8.69 12.64 5.45
N ALA A 524 9.60 13.55 5.08
CA ALA A 524 9.47 14.97 5.34
C ALA A 524 8.29 15.59 4.59
N ALA A 525 8.04 15.19 3.34
CA ALA A 525 6.88 15.62 2.58
C ALA A 525 5.57 15.20 3.27
N LEU A 526 5.46 13.94 3.70
CA LEU A 526 4.29 13.45 4.42
C LEU A 526 4.08 14.17 5.76
N ALA A 527 5.16 14.37 6.54
CA ALA A 527 5.07 15.06 7.82
C ALA A 527 4.63 16.52 7.64
N VAL A 528 5.19 17.24 6.66
CA VAL A 528 4.80 18.63 6.36
C VAL A 528 3.35 18.70 5.88
N SER A 529 2.95 17.87 4.92
CA SER A 529 1.55 17.81 4.47
C SER A 529 0.61 17.50 5.63
N ALA A 530 0.92 16.50 6.47
CA ALA A 530 0.09 16.17 7.63
C ALA A 530 -0.04 17.34 8.60
N LEU A 531 1.07 18.02 8.95
CA LEU A 531 1.04 19.19 9.85
C LEU A 531 0.17 20.32 9.29
N VAL A 532 0.30 20.62 8.00
CA VAL A 532 -0.50 21.67 7.35
C VAL A 532 -1.97 21.29 7.27
N LEU A 533 -2.27 20.07 6.82
CA LEU A 533 -3.64 19.57 6.68
C LEU A 533 -4.34 19.39 8.04
N LEU A 534 -3.59 19.18 9.11
CA LEU A 534 -4.11 19.14 10.48
C LEU A 534 -4.10 20.52 11.15
N GLU A 535 -3.77 21.61 10.43
CA GLU A 535 -3.74 22.98 10.96
C GLU A 535 -2.85 23.09 12.21
N TYR A 536 -1.58 22.69 12.11
CA TYR A 536 -0.61 22.77 13.20
C TYR A 536 -0.34 24.22 13.64
N GLU A 537 -0.52 24.48 14.93
CA GLU A 537 -0.13 25.74 15.56
C GLU A 537 0.87 25.47 16.71
N PRO A 538 1.85 26.37 16.94
CA PRO A 538 2.13 27.61 16.20
C PRO A 538 2.85 27.40 14.85
N LYS A 539 2.43 28.13 13.80
CA LYS A 539 2.99 27.98 12.44
C LYS A 539 4.50 28.21 12.31
N HIS A 540 5.03 29.19 13.05
CA HIS A 540 6.39 29.71 12.87
C HIS A 540 7.37 29.33 13.99
N ASP A 541 7.17 28.17 14.64
CA ASP A 541 8.08 27.66 15.68
C ASP A 541 9.22 26.77 15.12
N GLY A 542 9.38 26.77 13.80
CA GLY A 542 10.42 26.01 13.10
C GLY A 542 10.07 24.54 12.82
N VAL A 543 8.93 24.00 13.28
CA VAL A 543 8.57 22.59 13.03
C VAL A 543 8.36 22.32 11.53
N ILE A 544 7.48 23.09 10.86
CA ILE A 544 7.23 22.94 9.42
C ILE A 544 8.50 23.27 8.61
N ALA A 545 9.21 24.33 9.00
CA ALA A 545 10.46 24.74 8.37
C ALA A 545 11.55 23.64 8.42
N THR A 546 11.58 22.83 9.48
CA THR A 546 12.53 21.72 9.61
C THR A 546 12.28 20.67 8.53
N GLY A 547 11.01 20.30 8.29
CA GLY A 547 10.65 19.37 7.21
C GLY A 547 10.93 19.95 5.82
N LEU A 548 10.61 21.22 5.59
CA LEU A 548 10.93 21.92 4.34
C LEU A 548 12.45 21.95 4.06
N LYS A 549 13.27 22.16 5.10
CA LYS A 549 14.74 22.11 4.98
C LYS A 549 15.22 20.72 4.56
N VAL A 550 14.65 19.64 5.10
CA VAL A 550 15.01 18.27 4.71
C VAL A 550 14.77 18.07 3.21
N MET A 551 13.60 18.46 2.70
CA MET A 551 13.29 18.37 1.26
C MET A 551 14.26 19.21 0.42
N ARG A 552 14.54 20.46 0.83
CA ARG A 552 15.53 21.31 0.15
C ARG A 552 16.92 20.70 0.09
N THR A 553 17.39 20.14 1.21
CA THR A 553 18.73 19.53 1.29
C THR A 553 18.83 18.25 0.49
N ALA A 554 17.74 17.48 0.38
CA ALA A 554 17.70 16.26 -0.42
C ALA A 554 17.59 16.53 -1.94
N ALA A 555 17.19 17.74 -2.37
CA ALA A 555 17.05 18.06 -3.78
C ALA A 555 18.36 17.82 -4.55
N GLY A 556 18.29 17.00 -5.60
CA GLY A 556 19.42 16.56 -6.42
C GLY A 556 19.91 15.13 -6.11
N GLU A 557 19.31 14.41 -5.16
CA GLU A 557 19.73 13.04 -4.83
C GLU A 557 19.27 11.97 -5.84
N GLY A 558 18.31 12.32 -6.71
CA GLY A 558 17.71 11.42 -7.70
C GLY A 558 18.62 11.13 -8.89
N LYS A 559 18.44 9.96 -9.51
CA LYS A 559 19.19 9.58 -10.72
C LYS A 559 18.56 10.20 -11.97
N HIS A 560 19.28 10.24 -13.09
CA HIS A 560 18.74 10.63 -14.41
C HIS A 560 17.97 11.97 -14.43
N GLY A 561 18.44 12.94 -13.64
CA GLY A 561 17.87 14.28 -13.55
C GLY A 561 16.59 14.39 -12.71
N HIS A 562 16.23 13.34 -11.95
CA HIS A 562 15.17 13.45 -10.96
C HIS A 562 15.64 14.26 -9.73
N PRO A 563 14.80 15.13 -9.14
CA PRO A 563 15.15 15.86 -7.92
C PRO A 563 15.35 14.94 -6.71
N TYR A 564 14.59 13.85 -6.61
CA TYR A 564 14.60 12.97 -5.44
C TYR A 564 14.80 11.50 -5.82
N ARG A 565 15.18 10.67 -4.84
CA ARG A 565 15.22 9.21 -5.00
C ARG A 565 13.81 8.64 -4.98
N ALA A 566 13.70 7.40 -5.46
CA ALA A 566 12.52 6.59 -5.23
C ALA A 566 12.52 6.10 -3.78
N TYR A 567 11.45 6.39 -3.05
CA TYR A 567 11.19 5.87 -1.71
C TYR A 567 9.95 4.97 -1.73
N GLU A 568 9.89 4.01 -0.79
CA GLU A 568 8.67 3.25 -0.58
C GLU A 568 7.54 4.20 -0.13
N TRP A 569 6.46 4.27 -0.88
CA TRP A 569 5.24 4.98 -0.46
C TRP A 569 4.06 4.02 -0.28
N ASN A 570 4.13 2.81 -0.82
CA ASN A 570 3.21 1.73 -0.50
C ASN A 570 4.01 0.45 -0.27
N ARG A 571 3.56 -0.38 0.68
CA ARG A 571 4.23 -1.62 1.08
C ARG A 571 3.28 -2.80 0.98
N MET A 572 3.45 -3.73 0.05
CA MET A 572 2.73 -5.02 0.14
C MET A 572 3.60 -6.00 0.93
N ARG A 573 3.12 -6.52 2.07
CA ARG A 573 3.99 -7.24 3.03
C ARG A 573 3.77 -8.76 3.10
N HIS A 574 2.79 -9.32 2.42
CA HIS A 574 2.79 -10.75 2.09
C HIS A 574 2.56 -10.84 0.57
N PRO A 575 2.95 -11.95 -0.09
CA PRO A 575 3.64 -13.11 0.50
C PRO A 575 5.11 -12.82 0.84
N THR A 576 5.58 -11.62 0.48
CA THR A 576 6.89 -11.04 0.74
C THR A 576 6.75 -9.53 0.98
N ARG A 577 7.83 -8.84 1.34
CA ARG A 577 7.89 -7.37 1.39
C ARG A 577 8.14 -6.82 -0.01
N ILE A 578 7.23 -5.99 -0.51
CA ILE A 578 7.29 -5.32 -1.81
C ILE A 578 7.23 -3.82 -1.56
N LEU A 579 8.28 -3.12 -2.00
CA LEU A 579 8.36 -1.67 -1.97
C LEU A 579 7.76 -1.12 -3.27
N ILE A 580 6.82 -0.20 -3.16
CA ILE A 580 6.21 0.48 -4.30
C ILE A 580 6.65 1.94 -4.28
N GLY A 581 7.16 2.43 -5.42
CA GLY A 581 7.57 3.81 -5.58
C GLY A 581 8.37 4.09 -6.84
N SER A 582 8.69 5.37 -7.03
CA SER A 582 9.53 5.88 -8.11
C SER A 582 10.02 7.28 -7.79
N GLU A 583 11.03 7.74 -8.51
CA GLU A 583 11.55 9.09 -8.34
C GLU A 583 10.47 10.16 -8.59
N VAL A 584 9.64 9.99 -9.62
CA VAL A 584 8.54 10.93 -9.93
C VAL A 584 7.44 10.89 -8.88
N SER A 585 7.19 9.74 -8.25
CA SER A 585 6.23 9.65 -7.15
C SER A 585 6.69 10.55 -5.98
N THR A 586 7.96 10.49 -5.59
CA THR A 586 8.51 11.38 -4.56
C THR A 586 8.36 12.85 -4.95
N SER A 587 8.63 13.21 -6.22
CA SER A 587 8.43 14.58 -6.72
C SER A 587 6.98 15.06 -6.58
N LEU A 588 5.98 14.20 -6.78
CA LEU A 588 4.56 14.53 -6.61
C LEU A 588 4.18 14.76 -5.14
N PHE A 589 4.71 13.94 -4.22
CA PHE A 589 4.50 14.15 -2.78
C PHE A 589 5.17 15.43 -2.29
N VAL A 590 6.39 15.72 -2.73
CA VAL A 590 7.10 16.97 -2.39
C VAL A 590 6.40 18.18 -3.00
N LEU A 591 5.92 18.10 -4.25
CA LEU A 591 5.14 19.16 -4.89
C LEU A 591 3.93 19.54 -4.03
N ARG A 592 3.18 18.54 -3.55
CA ARG A 592 2.03 18.76 -2.68
C ARG A 592 2.45 19.40 -1.36
N ALA A 593 3.43 18.83 -0.66
CA ALA A 593 3.87 19.34 0.63
C ALA A 593 4.31 20.79 0.57
N CYS A 594 5.14 21.15 -0.42
CA CYS A 594 5.59 22.53 -0.64
C CYS A 594 4.42 23.45 -1.04
N SER A 595 3.47 22.96 -1.83
CA SER A 595 2.28 23.72 -2.24
C SER A 595 1.37 24.08 -1.07
N GLU A 596 1.09 23.09 -0.22
CA GLU A 596 0.26 23.26 0.97
C GLU A 596 0.97 24.15 2.00
N ALA A 597 2.27 23.91 2.23
CA ALA A 597 3.08 24.75 3.12
C ALA A 597 3.15 26.20 2.64
N MET A 598 3.31 26.43 1.34
CA MET A 598 3.31 27.77 0.74
C MET A 598 2.03 28.53 1.12
N ARG A 599 0.87 27.93 0.90
CA ARG A 599 -0.45 28.52 1.22
C ARG A 599 -0.68 28.71 2.72
N TYR A 600 -0.05 27.87 3.54
CA TYR A 600 -0.30 27.85 4.99
C TYR A 600 0.57 28.84 5.77
N LEU A 601 1.81 29.03 5.32
CA LEU A 601 2.84 29.85 5.98
C LEU A 601 2.92 31.29 5.46
N TYR A 602 2.63 31.52 4.18
CA TYR A 602 2.70 32.83 3.52
C TYR A 602 1.33 33.21 2.94
#